data_AF-D0NFC9-F1
#
_entry.id   AF-D0NFC9-F1
#
_cell.length_a   1.000
_cell.length_b   1.000
_cell.length_c   1.000
_cell.angle_alpha   90.00
_cell.angle_beta   90.00
_cell.angle_gamma   90.00
#
_symmetry.space_group_name_H-M   'P 1'
#
loop_
_entity.id
_entity.type
_entity.pdbx_description
1 polymer ?
#
loop_
_entity_poly.entity_id
_entity_poly.type
_entity_poly.pdbx_seq_one_letter_code
_entity_poly.pdbx_strand_id
1 'polypeptide(L)'
;MPQAINELDVDFEAQIQEIKRLISSSNDVDRRAALEEQLRDLELQRIQAEQDQQQQEQLTPAASRRKSFRPISAKPRMSTLTPLTEDSEVTSSFHGLEAHHLGDTGLSLASEVFSSSYDEIYSPENVLENGSRTLWVSSGMFPQFLRIVLREPKRVAAVEITCRHVTKLQLRASANKNVAINKMSIVGELEVSAADSGKLDTHRFPLTRRNDNAAKGSDEDDKESTEPVEAIQIDIEGGYSDFVCVYFVRLRFANSG
;
A
#
# COMPACT_ATOMS: atom_id res chain seq x y z
N MET A 1 -33.04 -7.42 40.97
CA MET A 1 -32.83 -8.10 39.68
C MET A 1 -33.85 -7.58 38.69
N PRO A 2 -33.42 -6.92 37.62
CA PRO A 2 -34.18 -6.87 36.37
C PRO A 2 -33.43 -7.62 35.27
N GLN A 3 -34.22 -8.25 34.40
CA GLN A 3 -33.83 -9.19 33.36
C GLN A 3 -33.21 -8.44 32.17
N ALA A 4 -32.08 -8.95 31.66
CA ALA A 4 -31.53 -8.55 30.38
C ALA A 4 -32.49 -8.98 29.28
N ILE A 5 -33.02 -7.99 28.57
CA ILE A 5 -33.86 -8.17 27.38
C ILE A 5 -32.94 -8.72 26.30
N ASN A 6 -33.32 -9.85 25.70
CA ASN A 6 -32.68 -10.41 24.51
C ASN A 6 -32.64 -9.33 23.43
N GLU A 7 -31.45 -8.77 23.19
CA GLU A 7 -31.18 -8.03 21.96
C GLU A 7 -31.36 -8.99 20.80
N LEU A 8 -32.26 -8.64 19.87
CA LEU A 8 -32.36 -9.34 18.60
C LEU A 8 -30.98 -9.26 17.95
N ASP A 9 -30.33 -10.41 17.78
CA ASP A 9 -29.11 -10.55 17.00
C ASP A 9 -29.49 -10.23 15.55
N VAL A 10 -29.36 -8.94 15.17
CA VAL A 10 -29.57 -8.49 13.81
C VAL A 10 -28.41 -9.05 13.01
N ASP A 11 -28.67 -10.12 12.26
CA ASP A 11 -27.69 -10.70 11.35
C ASP A 11 -27.48 -9.74 10.18
N PHE A 12 -26.59 -8.76 10.40
CA PHE A 12 -26.20 -7.75 9.43
C PHE A 12 -25.69 -8.39 8.14
N GLU A 13 -25.02 -9.54 8.24
CA GLU A 13 -24.49 -10.26 7.08
C GLU A 13 -25.63 -10.79 6.20
N ALA A 14 -26.66 -11.40 6.80
CA ALA A 14 -27.83 -11.86 6.07
C ALA A 14 -28.61 -10.70 5.40
N GLN A 15 -28.73 -9.55 6.07
CA GLN A 15 -29.41 -8.38 5.51
C GLN A 15 -28.63 -7.75 4.34
N ILE A 16 -27.31 -7.64 4.48
CA ILE A 16 -26.40 -7.13 3.43
C ILE A 16 -26.48 -8.01 2.18
N GLN A 17 -26.44 -9.34 2.35
CA GLN A 17 -26.54 -10.29 1.24
C GLN A 17 -27.89 -10.21 0.52
N GLU A 18 -28.99 -10.07 1.28
CA GLU A 18 -30.32 -9.93 0.70
C GLU A 18 -30.49 -8.63 -0.09
N ILE A 19 -29.97 -7.50 0.41
CA ILE A 19 -30.01 -6.23 -0.32
C ILE A 19 -29.17 -6.29 -1.59
N LYS A 20 -27.97 -6.90 -1.54
CA LYS A 20 -27.15 -7.15 -2.74
C LYS A 20 -27.89 -7.98 -3.79
N ARG A 21 -28.68 -8.97 -3.35
CA ARG A 21 -29.56 -9.77 -4.24
C ARG A 21 -30.71 -8.95 -4.83
N LEU A 22 -31.33 -8.07 -4.06
CA LEU A 22 -32.40 -7.18 -4.51
C LEU A 22 -31.90 -6.12 -5.51
N ILE A 23 -30.72 -5.56 -5.29
CA ILE A 23 -30.04 -4.66 -6.24
C ILE A 23 -29.79 -5.37 -7.57
N SER A 24 -29.28 -6.60 -7.50
CA SER A 24 -28.95 -7.42 -8.68
C SER A 24 -30.17 -7.86 -9.48
N SER A 25 -31.35 -7.89 -8.87
CA SER A 25 -32.61 -8.32 -9.50
C SER A 25 -33.58 -7.16 -9.83
N SER A 26 -33.26 -5.94 -9.40
CA SER A 26 -34.08 -4.74 -9.67
C SER A 26 -33.70 -4.10 -11.00
N ASN A 27 -34.68 -3.93 -11.88
CA ASN A 27 -34.53 -3.20 -13.15
C ASN A 27 -34.91 -1.71 -13.06
N ASP A 28 -35.44 -1.28 -11.92
CA ASP A 28 -35.83 0.11 -11.65
C ASP A 28 -34.63 0.87 -11.06
N VAL A 29 -34.25 1.97 -11.71
CA VAL A 29 -33.06 2.77 -11.39
C VAL A 29 -33.22 3.49 -10.06
N ASP A 30 -34.40 4.07 -9.79
CA ASP A 30 -34.64 4.82 -8.56
C ASP A 30 -34.70 3.88 -7.35
N ARG A 31 -35.34 2.72 -7.54
CA ARG A 31 -35.38 1.67 -6.53
C ARG A 31 -33.99 1.08 -6.24
N ARG A 32 -33.17 0.94 -7.27
CA ARG A 32 -31.80 0.44 -7.13
C ARG A 32 -30.92 1.42 -6.36
N ALA A 33 -31.01 2.72 -6.67
CA ALA A 33 -30.28 3.76 -5.94
C ALA A 33 -30.66 3.78 -4.45
N ALA A 34 -31.95 3.63 -4.13
CA ALA A 34 -32.41 3.56 -2.74
C ALA A 34 -31.88 2.31 -1.99
N LEU A 35 -31.81 1.15 -2.66
CA LEU A 35 -31.23 -0.06 -2.07
C LEU A 35 -29.72 0.03 -1.90
N GLU A 36 -29.01 0.69 -2.82
CA GLU A 36 -27.58 0.96 -2.71
C GLU A 36 -27.25 1.94 -1.57
N GLU A 37 -28.13 2.91 -1.30
CA GLU A 37 -28.04 3.78 -0.11
C GLU A 37 -28.27 2.98 1.18
N GLN A 38 -29.34 2.17 1.23
CA GLN A 38 -29.63 1.33 2.40
C GLN A 38 -28.51 0.33 2.70
N LEU A 39 -27.82 -0.18 1.68
CA LEU A 39 -26.67 -1.06 1.84
C LEU A 39 -25.50 -0.34 2.53
N ARG A 40 -25.20 0.90 2.12
CA ARG A 40 -24.14 1.72 2.73
C ARG A 40 -24.45 2.02 4.20
N ASP A 41 -25.70 2.34 4.52
CA ASP A 41 -26.12 2.61 5.90
C ASP A 41 -25.98 1.38 6.81
N LEU A 42 -26.33 0.19 6.31
CA LEU A 42 -26.19 -1.06 7.06
C LEU A 42 -24.72 -1.47 7.26
N GLU A 43 -23.87 -1.28 6.24
CA GLU A 43 -22.42 -1.54 6.37
C GLU A 43 -21.79 -0.59 7.41
N LEU A 44 -22.23 0.67 7.46
CA LEU A 44 -21.77 1.65 8.45
C LEU A 44 -22.22 1.30 9.87
N GLN A 45 -23.47 0.86 10.04
CA GLN A 45 -23.98 0.40 11.35
C GLN A 45 -23.23 -0.84 11.85
N ARG A 46 -22.89 -1.79 10.97
CA ARG A 46 -22.08 -2.96 11.32
C ARG A 46 -20.70 -2.56 11.86
N ILE A 47 -20.03 -1.63 11.17
CA ILE A 47 -18.71 -1.12 11.60
C ILE A 47 -18.82 -0.42 12.96
N GLN A 48 -19.86 0.39 13.18
CA GLN A 48 -20.08 1.07 14.44
C GLN A 48 -20.31 0.07 15.58
N ALA A 49 -21.14 -0.95 15.37
CA ALA A 49 -21.40 -2.00 16.35
C ALA A 49 -20.13 -2.79 16.69
N GLU A 50 -19.28 -3.09 15.72
CA GLU A 50 -17.99 -3.75 15.93
C GLU A 50 -17.02 -2.87 16.75
N GLN A 51 -16.99 -1.56 16.48
CA GLN A 51 -16.19 -0.60 17.26
C GLN A 51 -16.68 -0.44 18.70
N ASP A 52 -18.00 -0.43 18.91
CA ASP A 52 -18.60 -0.32 20.24
C ASP A 52 -18.33 -1.60 21.07
N GLN A 53 -18.36 -2.77 20.42
CA GLN A 53 -18.04 -4.05 21.06
C GLN A 53 -16.55 -4.12 21.47
N GLN A 54 -15.63 -3.66 20.61
CA GLN A 54 -14.20 -3.57 20.94
C GLN A 54 -13.90 -2.56 22.07
N GLN A 55 -14.64 -1.46 22.15
CA GLN A 55 -14.54 -0.51 23.26
C GLN A 55 -15.09 -1.09 24.57
N GLN A 56 -16.14 -1.90 24.51
CA GLN A 56 -16.73 -2.53 25.69
C GLN A 56 -15.83 -3.63 26.27
N GLU A 57 -15.06 -4.35 25.45
CA GLU A 57 -14.03 -5.29 25.91
C GLU A 57 -12.83 -4.59 26.59
N GLN A 58 -12.48 -3.37 26.18
CA GLN A 58 -11.41 -2.58 26.82
C GLN A 58 -11.79 -1.95 28.17
N LEU A 59 -13.09 -1.88 28.50
CA LEU A 59 -13.61 -1.22 29.71
C LEU A 59 -13.98 -2.18 30.85
N THR A 60 -13.62 -3.47 30.78
CA THR A 60 -13.77 -4.39 31.93
C THR A 60 -12.54 -4.33 32.84
N PRO A 61 -12.63 -3.78 34.07
CA PRO A 61 -11.51 -3.78 35.00
C PRO A 61 -11.31 -5.17 35.60
N ALA A 62 -10.09 -5.69 35.45
CA ALA A 62 -9.61 -6.91 36.08
C ALA A 62 -9.75 -6.86 37.62
N ALA A 63 -10.84 -7.41 38.14
CA ALA A 63 -10.97 -7.74 39.54
C ALA A 63 -10.44 -9.16 39.81
N SER A 64 -9.13 -9.31 40.05
CA SER A 64 -8.64 -10.32 41.01
C SER A 64 -7.18 -10.15 41.43
N ARG A 65 -7.05 -9.63 42.65
CA ARG A 65 -6.14 -10.09 43.72
C ARG A 65 -4.69 -10.43 43.33
N ARG A 66 -3.82 -9.44 43.51
CA ARG A 66 -2.44 -9.67 43.94
C ARG A 66 -2.41 -10.10 45.42
N LYS A 67 -1.85 -11.29 45.72
CA LYS A 67 -1.17 -11.59 46.99
C LYS A 67 0.08 -12.44 46.75
N SER A 68 1.23 -11.77 46.88
CA SER A 68 2.53 -12.20 47.42
C SER A 68 2.91 -13.70 47.46
N PHE A 69 4.01 -14.02 46.75
CA PHE A 69 5.24 -14.68 47.22
C PHE A 69 5.16 -15.62 48.45
N ARG A 70 5.39 -16.94 48.25
CA ARG A 70 6.69 -17.62 48.48
C ARG A 70 6.61 -19.14 48.20
N PRO A 71 7.76 -19.82 47.98
CA PRO A 71 7.83 -21.17 47.42
C PRO A 71 7.92 -22.26 48.48
N ILE A 72 7.32 -23.43 48.24
CA ILE A 72 7.61 -24.66 48.98
C ILE A 72 7.52 -25.86 48.04
N SER A 73 8.68 -26.49 47.83
CA SER A 73 8.92 -27.93 47.69
C SER A 73 7.70 -28.86 47.49
N ALA A 74 7.67 -29.62 46.39
CA ALA A 74 7.78 -31.10 46.42
C ALA A 74 7.37 -31.76 45.08
N LYS A 75 8.37 -32.40 44.47
CA LYS A 75 8.38 -33.64 43.65
C LYS A 75 7.53 -33.77 42.36
N PRO A 76 8.12 -34.41 41.32
CA PRO A 76 7.54 -34.54 40.00
C PRO A 76 6.56 -35.71 39.95
N ARG A 77 5.40 -35.51 39.31
CA ARG A 77 4.59 -36.61 38.80
C ARG A 77 4.61 -36.53 37.28
N MET A 78 5.23 -37.53 36.68
CA MET A 78 5.15 -37.80 35.26
C MET A 78 3.70 -38.13 34.88
N SER A 79 3.21 -37.51 33.81
CA SER A 79 2.10 -38.06 33.01
C SER A 79 2.27 -37.60 31.57
N THR A 80 2.92 -38.47 30.80
CA THR A 80 2.60 -38.87 29.41
C THR A 80 1.95 -37.85 28.49
N LEU A 81 2.77 -37.40 27.53
CA LEU A 81 2.39 -36.79 26.26
C LEU A 81 1.43 -37.71 25.48
N THR A 82 0.35 -37.13 24.95
CA THR A 82 -0.39 -37.68 23.82
C THR A 82 -0.11 -36.82 22.58
N PRO A 83 0.55 -37.37 21.54
CA PRO A 83 0.69 -36.71 20.25
C PRO A 83 -0.57 -36.98 19.41
N LEU A 84 -1.25 -35.93 18.96
CA LEU A 84 -2.24 -35.97 17.87
C LEU A 84 -1.49 -35.50 16.61
N THR A 85 -0.93 -36.44 15.86
CA THR A 85 -1.45 -36.92 14.56
C THR A 85 -1.69 -35.78 13.56
N GLU A 86 -0.58 -35.35 12.97
CA GLU A 86 -0.34 -35.27 11.52
C GLU A 86 -1.59 -35.38 10.63
N ASP A 87 -2.01 -34.26 10.05
CA ASP A 87 -2.70 -34.27 8.77
C ASP A 87 -1.80 -33.65 7.68
N SER A 88 -1.84 -34.35 6.56
CA SER A 88 -0.92 -34.38 5.44
C SER A 88 -0.97 -33.13 4.56
N GLU A 89 0.23 -32.61 4.27
CA GLU A 89 0.74 -32.20 2.96
C GLU A 89 -0.19 -31.41 2.01
N VAL A 90 0.08 -30.10 1.89
CA VAL A 90 0.08 -29.43 0.58
C VAL A 90 1.50 -28.95 0.30
N THR A 91 2.28 -29.85 -0.30
CA THR A 91 3.52 -29.55 -1.00
C THR A 91 3.20 -28.80 -2.28
N SER A 92 3.20 -27.46 -2.26
CA SER A 92 3.41 -26.68 -3.48
C SER A 92 4.89 -26.35 -3.61
N SER A 93 5.66 -27.36 -4.02
CA SER A 93 6.99 -27.18 -4.57
C SER A 93 6.90 -26.37 -5.86
N PHE A 94 7.36 -25.12 -5.85
CA PHE A 94 7.79 -24.42 -7.06
C PHE A 94 9.13 -23.74 -6.79
N HIS A 95 10.18 -24.56 -6.75
CA HIS A 95 11.49 -24.14 -7.21
C HIS A 95 11.65 -24.59 -8.65
N GLY A 96 12.00 -23.65 -9.53
CA GLY A 96 12.60 -23.95 -10.82
C GLY A 96 11.66 -24.09 -12.00
N LEU A 97 11.03 -22.98 -12.42
CA LEU A 97 10.93 -22.63 -13.83
C LEU A 97 11.25 -21.14 -13.99
N GLU A 98 12.55 -20.87 -13.98
CA GLU A 98 13.11 -19.65 -14.53
C GLU A 98 13.05 -19.72 -16.06
N ALA A 99 12.91 -18.54 -16.67
CA ALA A 99 12.96 -18.23 -18.10
C ALA A 99 11.67 -18.50 -18.90
N HIS A 100 10.78 -17.48 -18.92
CA HIS A 100 10.32 -16.83 -20.16
C HIS A 100 9.66 -15.46 -19.86
N HIS A 101 10.50 -14.41 -19.79
CA HIS A 101 10.27 -13.01 -20.21
C HIS A 101 8.84 -12.56 -20.63
N LEU A 102 7.90 -12.38 -19.70
CA LEU A 102 6.71 -11.55 -19.94
C LEU A 102 6.14 -10.97 -18.63
N GLY A 103 6.35 -9.66 -18.40
CA GLY A 103 5.48 -8.81 -17.58
C GLY A 103 5.54 -9.01 -16.06
N ASP A 104 6.65 -8.65 -15.43
CA ASP A 104 6.68 -8.45 -13.97
C ASP A 104 5.79 -7.22 -13.65
N THR A 105 4.55 -7.46 -13.19
CA THR A 105 3.65 -6.40 -12.71
C THR A 105 4.34 -5.64 -11.60
N GLY A 106 4.43 -4.31 -11.66
CA GLY A 106 5.21 -3.51 -10.69
C GLY A 106 4.83 -3.74 -9.23
N LEU A 107 3.62 -4.25 -8.96
CA LEU A 107 3.14 -4.67 -7.65
C LEU A 107 3.95 -5.80 -7.00
N SER A 108 4.52 -6.72 -7.78
CA SER A 108 5.37 -7.81 -7.23
C SER A 108 6.63 -7.27 -6.58
N LEU A 109 7.08 -6.08 -7.00
CA LEU A 109 8.31 -5.43 -6.57
C LEU A 109 8.13 -4.58 -5.32
N ALA A 110 6.91 -4.07 -5.10
CA ALA A 110 6.57 -3.22 -3.97
C ALA A 110 6.11 -4.05 -2.76
N SER A 111 6.57 -3.66 -1.57
CA SER A 111 5.97 -4.13 -0.31
C SER A 111 4.81 -3.24 0.10
N GLU A 112 4.94 -1.94 -0.11
CA GLU A 112 3.97 -0.93 0.31
C GLU A 112 3.92 0.20 -0.71
N VAL A 113 2.72 0.69 -0.99
CA VAL A 113 2.49 1.92 -1.75
C VAL A 113 1.52 2.78 -0.98
N PHE A 114 1.89 4.03 -0.73
CA PHE A 114 1.06 4.95 0.03
C PHE A 114 1.12 6.35 -0.56
N SER A 115 0.05 7.10 -0.41
CA SER A 115 -0.04 8.49 -0.84
C SER A 115 -0.60 9.36 0.28
N SER A 116 -0.42 10.67 0.17
CA SER A 116 -1.09 11.64 1.05
C SER A 116 -2.60 11.63 0.90
N SER A 117 -3.10 11.38 -0.31
CA SER A 117 -4.52 11.22 -0.59
C SER A 117 -4.72 10.42 -1.88
N TYR A 118 -5.93 9.92 -2.08
CA TYR A 118 -6.34 9.28 -3.32
C TYR A 118 -7.87 9.32 -3.45
N ASP A 119 -8.36 9.22 -4.68
CA ASP A 119 -9.75 8.87 -4.96
C ASP A 119 -9.94 7.36 -4.76
N GLU A 120 -11.02 6.93 -4.09
CA GLU A 120 -11.28 5.52 -3.74
C GLU A 120 -11.27 4.58 -4.96
N ILE A 121 -11.59 5.09 -6.15
CA ILE A 121 -11.59 4.33 -7.41
C ILE A 121 -10.16 4.23 -7.99
N TYR A 122 -9.30 5.19 -7.66
CA TYR A 122 -7.96 5.37 -8.24
C TYR A 122 -6.87 5.29 -7.16
N SER A 123 -6.72 4.08 -6.60
CA SER A 123 -5.79 3.80 -5.51
C SER A 123 -4.32 4.08 -5.89
N PRO A 124 -3.43 4.28 -4.90
CA PRO A 124 -2.00 4.50 -5.13
C PRO A 124 -1.30 3.35 -5.85
N GLU A 125 -1.73 2.11 -5.61
CA GLU A 125 -1.12 0.89 -6.17
C GLU A 125 -1.28 0.81 -7.70
N ASN A 126 -2.33 1.44 -8.24
CA ASN A 126 -2.62 1.45 -9.67
C ASN A 126 -1.46 1.98 -10.53
N VAL A 127 -0.56 2.82 -9.98
CA VAL A 127 0.58 3.35 -10.74
C VAL A 127 1.62 2.29 -11.11
N LEU A 128 1.60 1.15 -10.42
CA LEU A 128 2.51 0.03 -10.65
C LEU A 128 1.90 -1.03 -11.58
N GLU A 129 0.62 -0.90 -11.91
CA GLU A 129 -0.06 -1.77 -12.86
C GLU A 129 0.12 -1.27 -14.30
N ASN A 130 0.17 -2.20 -15.25
CA ASN A 130 0.36 -1.90 -16.67
C ASN A 130 -0.98 -1.80 -17.43
N GLY A 131 -2.08 -1.49 -16.72
CA GLY A 131 -3.42 -1.40 -17.29
C GLY A 131 -3.65 -0.09 -18.03
N SER A 132 -4.46 -0.11 -19.09
CA SER A 132 -4.81 1.11 -19.86
C SER A 132 -5.69 2.10 -19.10
N ARG A 133 -6.18 1.72 -17.91
CA ARG A 133 -7.08 2.52 -17.05
C ARG A 133 -6.61 2.58 -15.60
N THR A 134 -5.39 2.13 -15.31
CA THR A 134 -4.84 2.12 -13.96
C THR A 134 -4.08 3.42 -13.77
N LEU A 135 -4.58 4.26 -12.86
CA LEU A 135 -3.94 5.50 -12.47
C LEU A 135 -4.27 5.80 -11.01
N TRP A 136 -3.44 6.63 -10.41
CA TRP A 136 -3.68 7.29 -9.14
C TRP A 136 -4.15 8.72 -9.39
N VAL A 137 -5.20 9.14 -8.70
CA VAL A 137 -5.69 10.53 -8.68
C VAL A 137 -5.52 11.09 -7.29
N SER A 138 -4.84 12.23 -7.17
CA SER A 138 -4.81 12.94 -5.88
C SER A 138 -6.17 13.54 -5.56
N SER A 139 -6.60 13.47 -4.31
CA SER A 139 -7.78 14.17 -3.80
C SER A 139 -7.34 15.23 -2.77
N GLY A 140 -7.31 16.51 -3.15
CA GLY A 140 -7.02 17.62 -2.22
C GLY A 140 -5.91 18.57 -2.65
N MET A 141 -5.47 19.41 -1.70
CA MET A 141 -4.55 20.53 -1.96
C MET A 141 -3.08 20.10 -1.97
N PHE A 142 -2.27 20.74 -2.81
CA PHE A 142 -0.82 20.52 -2.82
C PHE A 142 -0.14 21.12 -1.56
N PRO A 143 1.00 20.55 -1.11
CA PRO A 143 1.73 19.43 -1.70
C PRO A 143 1.06 18.07 -1.46
N GLN A 144 1.17 17.19 -2.43
CA GLN A 144 0.75 15.78 -2.37
C GLN A 144 1.96 14.89 -2.57
N PHE A 145 1.92 13.64 -2.13
CA PHE A 145 3.00 12.69 -2.37
C PHE A 145 2.48 11.29 -2.68
N LEU A 146 3.31 10.53 -3.38
CA LEU A 146 3.16 9.10 -3.62
C LEU A 146 4.50 8.41 -3.30
N ARG A 147 4.49 7.45 -2.38
CA ARG A 147 5.67 6.72 -1.94
C ARG A 147 5.51 5.24 -2.21
N ILE A 148 6.58 4.67 -2.74
CA ILE A 148 6.70 3.27 -3.12
C ILE A 148 7.88 2.70 -2.34
N VAL A 149 7.61 1.66 -1.56
CA VAL A 149 8.62 0.90 -0.83
C VAL A 149 8.79 -0.43 -1.53
N LEU A 150 10.02 -0.75 -1.90
CA LEU A 150 10.37 -2.01 -2.54
C LEU A 150 10.52 -3.10 -1.48
N ARG A 151 10.16 -4.34 -1.85
CA ARG A 151 10.32 -5.50 -0.97
C ARG A 151 11.76 -5.75 -0.57
N GLU A 152 12.67 -5.46 -1.49
CA GLU A 152 14.11 -5.62 -1.33
C GLU A 152 14.84 -4.44 -1.98
N PRO A 153 16.02 -4.03 -1.46
CA PRO A 153 16.83 -3.01 -2.10
C PRO A 153 17.28 -3.43 -3.51
N LYS A 154 16.95 -2.64 -4.53
CA LYS A 154 17.28 -2.91 -5.93
C LYS A 154 18.12 -1.80 -6.56
N ARG A 155 19.04 -2.15 -7.45
CA ARG A 155 19.79 -1.16 -8.24
C ARG A 155 18.89 -0.62 -9.35
N VAL A 156 18.30 0.55 -9.12
CA VAL A 156 17.43 1.23 -10.09
C VAL A 156 18.28 2.21 -10.90
N ALA A 157 18.38 2.00 -12.21
CA ALA A 157 19.06 2.90 -13.13
C ALA A 157 18.25 4.16 -13.44
N ALA A 158 16.93 4.04 -13.56
CA ALA A 158 16.04 5.17 -13.80
C ALA A 158 14.62 4.93 -13.29
N VAL A 159 13.91 6.00 -12.96
CA VAL A 159 12.47 6.00 -12.68
C VAL A 159 11.77 6.76 -13.80
N GLU A 160 10.79 6.14 -14.45
CA GLU A 160 9.94 6.77 -15.45
C GLU A 160 8.56 7.03 -14.85
N ILE A 161 8.11 8.28 -14.87
CA ILE A 161 6.82 8.71 -14.32
C ILE A 161 5.98 9.25 -15.47
N THR A 162 4.82 8.66 -15.70
CA THR A 162 3.84 9.16 -16.67
C THR A 162 2.72 9.88 -15.91
N CYS A 163 2.57 11.18 -16.13
CA CYS A 163 1.64 12.00 -15.36
C CYS A 163 0.94 13.07 -16.21
N ARG A 164 -0.12 13.64 -15.65
CA ARG A 164 -0.91 14.73 -16.23
C ARG A 164 -1.29 15.74 -15.15
N HIS A 165 -1.47 17.00 -15.54
CA HIS A 165 -1.87 18.11 -14.68
C HIS A 165 -0.86 18.49 -13.60
N VAL A 166 0.36 17.98 -13.64
CA VAL A 166 1.45 18.35 -12.72
C VAL A 166 2.08 19.67 -13.19
N THR A 167 2.33 20.61 -12.28
CA THR A 167 3.16 21.80 -12.55
C THR A 167 4.59 21.59 -12.08
N LYS A 168 4.74 21.02 -10.88
CA LYS A 168 6.05 20.81 -10.25
C LYS A 168 6.07 19.50 -9.46
N LEU A 169 7.10 18.71 -9.71
CA LEU A 169 7.33 17.41 -9.09
C LEU A 169 8.80 17.27 -8.69
N GLN A 170 9.04 16.62 -7.55
CA GLN A 170 10.36 16.26 -7.07
C GLN A 170 10.40 14.77 -6.78
N LEU A 171 11.42 14.10 -7.30
CA LEU A 171 11.68 12.69 -7.07
C LEU A 171 12.76 12.52 -6.01
N ARG A 172 12.46 11.74 -4.98
CA ARG A 172 13.39 11.35 -3.92
C ARG A 172 13.56 9.85 -3.90
N ALA A 173 14.76 9.40 -3.54
CA ALA A 173 15.07 8.00 -3.37
C ALA A 173 15.93 7.77 -2.13
N SER A 174 15.89 6.54 -1.61
CA SER A 174 16.75 6.10 -0.52
C SER A 174 17.00 4.60 -0.55
N ALA A 175 18.15 4.20 -0.02
CA ALA A 175 18.53 2.82 0.20
C ALA A 175 17.84 2.15 1.41
N ASN A 176 17.06 2.91 2.20
CA ASN A 176 16.40 2.40 3.41
C ASN A 176 14.91 2.75 3.40
N LYS A 177 14.05 1.75 3.58
CA LYS A 177 12.60 1.94 3.64
C LYS A 177 12.08 2.80 4.79
N ASN A 178 12.76 2.81 5.93
CA ASN A 178 12.32 3.52 7.16
C ASN A 178 12.96 4.90 7.33
N VAL A 179 13.40 5.51 6.23
CA VAL A 179 14.01 6.84 6.25
C VAL A 179 12.94 7.94 6.31
N ALA A 180 13.24 8.99 7.07
CA ALA A 180 12.46 10.22 7.07
C ALA A 180 12.63 10.97 5.72
N ILE A 181 11.58 11.63 5.24
CA ILE A 181 11.53 12.28 3.92
C ILE A 181 12.66 13.31 3.76
N ASN A 182 12.94 14.09 4.80
CA ASN A 182 14.00 15.10 4.81
C ASN A 182 15.42 14.52 4.76
N LYS A 183 15.58 13.20 4.91
CA LYS A 183 16.85 12.48 4.78
C LYS A 183 16.95 11.67 3.48
N MET A 184 15.90 11.63 2.66
CA MET A 184 15.97 11.04 1.33
C MET A 184 16.74 11.97 0.39
N SER A 185 17.51 11.40 -0.55
CA SER A 185 18.21 12.18 -1.56
C SER A 185 17.25 12.57 -2.67
N ILE A 186 17.25 13.85 -3.05
CA ILE A 186 16.56 14.32 -4.25
C ILE A 186 17.35 13.81 -5.46
N VAL A 187 16.70 13.05 -6.33
CA VAL A 187 17.30 12.45 -7.53
C VAL A 187 16.83 13.12 -8.81
N GLY A 188 15.79 13.94 -8.74
CA GLY A 188 15.34 14.70 -9.88
C GLY A 188 14.23 15.69 -9.54
N GLU A 189 14.10 16.70 -10.37
CA GLU A 189 13.05 17.71 -10.30
C GLU A 189 12.47 17.89 -11.69
N LEU A 190 11.18 18.19 -11.74
CA LEU A 190 10.44 18.43 -12.96
C LEU A 190 9.56 19.65 -12.75
N GLU A 191 9.67 20.60 -13.66
CA GLU A 191 8.75 21.71 -13.82
C GLU A 191 8.13 21.63 -15.22
N VAL A 192 6.82 21.59 -15.29
CA VAL A 192 6.05 21.48 -16.53
C VAL A 192 5.52 22.87 -16.89
N SER A 193 5.57 23.23 -18.17
CA SER A 193 5.09 24.53 -18.64
C SER A 193 3.56 24.57 -18.77
N ALA A 194 2.97 25.76 -18.72
CA ALA A 194 1.52 25.91 -18.86
C ALA A 194 1.00 25.43 -20.23
N ALA A 195 1.85 25.49 -21.27
CA ALA A 195 1.53 25.00 -22.61
C ALA A 195 1.36 23.46 -22.65
N ASP A 196 1.92 22.76 -21.67
CA ASP A 196 1.90 21.30 -21.56
C ASP A 196 0.98 20.82 -20.42
N SER A 197 0.28 21.73 -19.75
CA SER A 197 -0.58 21.47 -18.58
C SER A 197 -1.60 20.33 -18.71
N GLY A 198 -2.08 20.09 -19.94
CA GLY A 198 -3.06 19.06 -20.26
C GLY A 198 -2.48 17.84 -20.96
N LYS A 199 -1.18 17.78 -21.23
CA LYS A 199 -0.54 16.66 -21.94
C LYS A 199 -0.23 15.51 -20.98
N LEU A 200 -0.32 14.29 -21.51
CA LEU A 200 0.11 13.10 -20.83
C LEU A 200 1.55 12.81 -21.28
N ASP A 201 2.50 13.07 -20.41
CA ASP A 201 3.93 12.95 -20.72
C ASP A 201 4.62 11.99 -19.76
N THR A 202 5.64 11.29 -20.28
CA THR A 202 6.51 10.41 -19.50
C THR A 202 7.85 11.09 -19.25
N HIS A 203 8.18 11.29 -17.98
CA HIS A 203 9.42 11.90 -17.53
C HIS A 203 10.34 10.84 -16.95
N ARG A 204 11.59 10.82 -17.41
CA ARG A 204 12.61 9.85 -16.97
C ARG A 204 13.64 10.54 -16.09
N PHE A 205 13.80 10.01 -14.88
CA PHE A 205 14.76 10.45 -13.89
C PHE A 205 15.86 9.39 -13.75
N PRO A 206 17.08 9.63 -14.28
CA PRO A 206 18.21 8.73 -14.04
C PRO A 206 18.64 8.79 -12.58
N LEU A 207 18.96 7.64 -11.98
CA LEU A 207 19.47 7.54 -10.60
C LEU A 207 20.97 7.25 -10.54
N THR A 208 21.63 7.10 -11.69
CA THR A 208 23.09 7.00 -11.70
C THR A 208 23.69 8.36 -11.34
N ARG A 209 24.50 8.39 -10.26
CA ARG A 209 25.18 9.62 -9.85
C ARG A 209 26.19 10.00 -10.93
N ARG A 210 25.85 11.02 -11.73
CA ARG A 210 26.85 11.77 -12.48
C ARG A 210 27.66 12.56 -11.45
N ASN A 211 28.87 12.09 -11.15
CA ASN A 211 29.82 12.84 -10.32
C ASN A 211 30.25 14.09 -11.11
N ASP A 212 29.51 15.20 -10.98
CA ASP A 212 29.85 16.47 -11.63
C ASP A 212 31.13 17.14 -11.07
N ASN A 213 31.88 16.44 -10.21
CA ASN A 213 33.18 16.85 -9.68
C ASN A 213 34.37 16.01 -10.18
N ALA A 214 34.21 15.19 -11.23
CA ALA A 214 35.35 14.48 -11.83
C ALA A 214 36.17 15.38 -12.76
N ALA A 215 36.73 16.46 -12.21
CA ALA A 215 37.85 17.15 -12.82
C ALA A 215 39.14 16.39 -12.46
N LYS A 216 39.76 15.82 -13.50
CA LYS A 216 41.13 15.28 -13.57
C LYS A 216 41.39 13.92 -12.89
N GLY A 217 41.34 12.90 -13.75
CA GLY A 217 42.53 12.06 -14.00
C GLY A 217 42.74 10.90 -13.05
N SER A 218 42.19 9.75 -13.44
CA SER A 218 42.84 8.44 -13.25
C SER A 218 42.08 7.41 -14.07
N ASP A 219 42.75 6.86 -15.09
CA ASP A 219 42.34 5.60 -15.72
C ASP A 219 42.41 4.50 -14.64
N GLU A 220 41.26 4.05 -14.12
CA GLU A 220 41.11 2.77 -13.42
C GLU A 220 39.61 2.51 -13.19
N ASP A 221 39.04 1.57 -13.98
CA ASP A 221 37.74 0.89 -13.81
C ASP A 221 36.66 1.63 -13.01
N ASP A 222 36.04 2.64 -13.63
CA ASP A 222 34.78 3.24 -13.17
C ASP A 222 33.63 2.23 -13.26
N LYS A 223 33.54 1.33 -12.27
CA LYS A 223 32.28 0.66 -11.97
C LYS A 223 31.32 1.73 -11.47
N GLU A 224 30.49 2.23 -12.38
CA GLU A 224 29.32 3.09 -12.11
C GLU A 224 28.42 2.37 -11.09
N SER A 225 28.73 2.54 -9.80
CA SER A 225 28.06 1.82 -8.74
C SER A 225 26.75 2.52 -8.42
N THR A 226 25.67 2.07 -9.05
CA THR A 226 24.32 2.51 -8.68
C THR A 226 24.03 2.03 -7.26
N GLU A 227 23.84 2.96 -6.32
CA GLU A 227 23.42 2.63 -4.96
C GLU A 227 22.07 1.89 -5.01
N PRO A 228 21.86 0.85 -4.17
CA PRO A 228 20.57 0.18 -4.11
C PRO A 228 19.51 1.12 -3.55
N VAL A 229 18.31 1.05 -4.10
CA VAL A 229 17.14 1.84 -3.71
C VAL A 229 16.12 0.89 -3.11
N GLU A 230 15.56 1.26 -1.97
CA GLU A 230 14.49 0.52 -1.28
C GLU A 230 13.23 1.38 -1.11
N ALA A 231 13.35 2.72 -1.13
CA ALA A 231 12.20 3.61 -1.09
C ALA A 231 12.33 4.73 -2.13
N ILE A 232 11.21 5.02 -2.79
CA ILE A 232 11.06 6.08 -3.79
C ILE A 232 9.86 6.94 -3.36
N GLN A 233 10.03 8.25 -3.33
CA GLN A 233 8.95 9.18 -3.05
C GLN A 233 8.85 10.23 -4.15
N ILE A 234 7.64 10.39 -4.64
CA ILE A 234 7.27 11.37 -5.66
C ILE A 234 6.51 12.47 -4.92
N ASP A 235 7.14 13.61 -4.74
CA ASP A 235 6.53 14.81 -4.15
C ASP A 235 5.96 15.66 -5.28
N ILE A 236 4.68 16.00 -5.19
CA ILE A 236 3.96 16.83 -6.14
C ILE A 236 3.66 18.16 -5.47
N GLU A 237 4.45 19.16 -5.81
CA GLU A 237 4.38 20.48 -5.18
C GLU A 237 3.25 21.34 -5.75
N GLY A 238 2.78 21.04 -6.96
CA GLY A 238 1.69 21.76 -7.59
C GLY A 238 1.09 21.07 -8.81
N GLY A 239 -0.10 21.51 -9.18
CA GLY A 239 -0.83 21.08 -10.36
C GLY A 239 -1.58 22.21 -11.05
N TYR A 240 -1.92 21.98 -12.32
CA TYR A 240 -2.70 22.88 -13.17
C TYR A 240 -4.21 22.73 -12.98
N SER A 241 -4.61 21.73 -12.20
CA SER A 241 -5.99 21.47 -11.79
C SER A 241 -6.01 21.21 -10.29
N ASP A 242 -7.20 21.04 -9.72
CA ASP A 242 -7.39 20.71 -8.31
C ASP A 242 -6.94 19.27 -7.98
N PHE A 243 -6.55 18.51 -9.00
CA PHE A 243 -6.00 17.16 -8.89
C PHE A 243 -4.88 16.94 -9.90
N VAL A 244 -4.07 15.92 -9.64
CA VAL A 244 -3.10 15.35 -10.58
C VAL A 244 -3.41 13.89 -10.85
N CYS A 245 -2.96 13.41 -12.00
CA CYS A 245 -3.04 12.00 -12.35
C CYS A 245 -1.63 11.45 -12.56
N VAL A 246 -1.28 10.37 -11.86
CA VAL A 246 -0.10 9.56 -12.17
C VAL A 246 -0.59 8.23 -12.72
N TYR A 247 -0.22 7.94 -13.96
CA TYR A 247 -0.67 6.74 -14.66
C TYR A 247 0.28 5.58 -14.41
N PHE A 248 1.58 5.81 -14.60
CA PHE A 248 2.57 4.75 -14.49
C PHE A 248 3.82 5.25 -13.81
N VAL A 249 4.34 4.46 -12.88
CA VAL A 249 5.69 4.58 -12.33
C VAL A 249 6.45 3.31 -12.69
N ARG A 250 7.44 3.44 -13.58
CA ARG A 250 8.24 2.30 -14.06
C ARG A 250 9.66 2.41 -13.56
N LEU A 251 10.13 1.34 -12.93
CA LEU A 251 11.50 1.22 -12.46
C LEU A 251 12.33 0.51 -13.53
N ARG A 252 13.38 1.17 -14.00
CA ARG A 252 14.40 0.58 -14.88
C ARG A 252 15.52 0.10 -14.00
N PHE A 253 15.71 -1.21 -13.90
CA PHE A 253 16.83 -1.78 -13.14
C PHE A 253 18.13 -1.68 -13.93
N ALA A 254 19.23 -1.46 -13.21
CA ALA A 254 20.57 -1.60 -13.79
C ALA A 254 20.83 -3.08 -14.08
N ASN A 255 21.42 -3.40 -15.23
CA ASN A 255 21.82 -4.78 -15.52
C ASN A 255 22.86 -5.20 -14.47
N SER A 256 22.55 -6.26 -13.71
CA SER A 256 23.53 -6.97 -12.91
C SER A 256 24.47 -7.71 -13.87
N GLY A 257 25.61 -7.10 -14.18
CA GLY A 257 26.72 -7.78 -14.85
C GLY A 257 27.42 -8.77 -13.93
#